data_AF-A0A6N7LCS4-F1
#
_entry.id   AF-A0A6N7LCS4-F1
#
_cell.length_a   1.000
_cell.length_b   1.000
_cell.length_c   1.000
_cell.angle_alpha   90.00
_cell.angle_beta   90.00
_cell.angle_gamma   90.00
#
_symmetry.space_group_name_H-M   'P 1'
#
loop_
_entity.id
_entity.type
_entity.pdbx_description
1 polymer ?
#
loop_
_entity_poly.entity_id
_entity_poly.type
_entity_poly.pdbx_seq_one_letter_code
_entity_poly.pdbx_strand_id
1 'polypeptide(L)' 'MSAAEHSDIEEFDEWLDEVAAALAWHDGDAEATIRTLLADCKHLREQLALAQIAMGMGFTRGWSPCVERRGELARRG' A
#
# COMPACT_ATOMS: atom_id res chain seq x y z
N MET A 1 -20.72 -9.72 26.53
CA MET A 1 -19.87 -9.14 25.48
C MET A 1 -20.77 -8.38 24.53
N SER A 2 -20.54 -7.08 24.42
CA SER A 2 -21.38 -6.17 23.63
C SER A 2 -21.07 -6.32 22.14
N ALA A 3 -22.01 -5.97 21.25
CA ALA A 3 -21.82 -6.02 19.80
C ALA A 3 -20.63 -5.16 19.31
N ALA A 4 -20.26 -4.11 20.06
CA ALA A 4 -19.08 -3.28 19.77
C ALA A 4 -17.76 -4.04 19.99
N GLU A 5 -17.66 -4.86 21.04
CA GLU A 5 -16.44 -5.64 21.33
C GLU A 5 -16.19 -6.73 20.28
N HIS A 6 -17.25 -7.26 19.65
CA HIS A 6 -17.10 -8.24 18.57
C HIS A 6 -16.54 -7.60 17.30
N SER A 7 -16.99 -6.39 16.97
CA SER A 7 -16.52 -5.61 15.82
C SER A 7 -15.04 -5.25 15.93
N ASP A 8 -14.60 -4.81 17.11
CA ASP A 8 -13.20 -4.42 17.34
C ASP A 8 -12.25 -5.63 17.24
N ILE A 9 -12.73 -6.83 17.60
CA ILE A 9 -11.95 -8.08 17.51
C ILE A 9 -11.83 -8.55 16.05
N GLU A 10 -12.90 -8.46 15.27
CA GLU A 10 -12.88 -8.86 13.85
C GLU A 10 -11.98 -7.95 13.02
N GLU A 11 -12.01 -6.63 13.24
CA GLU A 11 -11.11 -5.67 12.57
C GLU A 11 -9.63 -5.94 12.90
N PHE A 12 -9.35 -6.32 14.15
CA PHE A 12 -8.00 -6.66 14.57
C PHE A 12 -7.49 -7.97 13.95
N ASP A 13 -8.35 -8.98 13.81
CA ASP A 13 -8.02 -10.26 13.18
C ASP A 13 -7.74 -10.07 11.67
N GLU A 14 -8.58 -9.30 10.98
CA GLU A 14 -8.36 -8.94 9.58
C GLU A 14 -7.04 -8.16 9.40
N TRP A 15 -6.73 -7.22 10.30
CA TRP A 15 -5.46 -6.52 10.30
C TRP A 15 -4.25 -7.46 10.51
N LEU A 16 -4.36 -8.44 11.41
CA LEU A 16 -3.31 -9.44 11.63
C LEU A 16 -3.09 -10.31 10.38
N ASP A 17 -4.16 -10.70 9.69
CA ASP A 17 -4.09 -11.47 8.45
C ASP A 17 -3.40 -10.68 7.33
N GLU A 18 -3.68 -9.38 7.19
CA GLU A 18 -2.98 -8.51 6.25
C GLU A 18 -1.48 -8.39 6.55
N VAL A 19 -1.12 -8.23 7.83
CA VAL A 19 0.29 -8.20 8.27
C VAL A 19 0.97 -9.53 8.00
N ALA A 20 0.30 -10.65 8.29
CA ALA A 20 0.83 -11.99 8.03
C ALA A 20 1.06 -12.21 6.52
N ALA A 21 0.13 -11.77 5.67
CA ALA A 21 0.26 -11.85 4.22
C ALA A 21 1.43 -11.00 3.71
N ALA A 22 1.60 -9.78 4.24
CA ALA A 22 2.71 -8.89 3.88
C ALA A 22 4.07 -9.46 4.31
N LEU A 23 4.15 -10.07 5.50
CA LEU A 23 5.36 -10.74 5.98
C LEU A 23 5.69 -11.98 5.15
N ALA A 24 4.69 -12.77 4.76
CA ALA A 24 4.89 -13.97 3.94
C ALA A 24 5.54 -13.67 2.58
N TRP A 25 5.28 -12.49 2.04
CA TRP A 25 5.93 -11.99 0.81
C TRP A 25 7.44 -11.79 0.91
N HIS A 26 7.95 -11.67 2.14
CA HIS A 26 9.37 -11.53 2.44
C HIS A 26 9.90 -12.69 3.29
N ASP A 27 9.30 -13.88 3.16
CA ASP A 27 9.70 -15.09 3.92
C ASP A 27 9.70 -14.87 5.45
N GLY A 28 8.84 -13.96 5.94
CA GLY A 28 8.78 -13.58 7.35
C GLY A 28 9.81 -12.53 7.79
N ASP A 29 10.63 -11.99 6.88
CA ASP A 29 11.55 -10.89 7.19
C ASP A 29 10.78 -9.57 7.36
N ALA A 30 10.53 -9.23 8.63
CA ALA A 30 9.85 -8.00 9.00
C ALA A 30 10.61 -6.74 8.57
N GLU A 31 11.94 -6.74 8.58
CA GLU A 31 12.73 -5.57 8.19
C GLU A 31 12.64 -5.35 6.68
N ALA A 32 12.73 -6.42 5.89
CA ALA A 32 12.52 -6.35 4.44
C ALA A 32 11.10 -5.90 4.09
N THR A 33 10.09 -6.38 4.81
CA THR A 33 8.68 -5.98 4.64
C THR A 33 8.49 -4.49 4.91
N ILE A 34 8.93 -4.02 6.08
CA ILE A 34 8.82 -2.60 6.45
C ILE A 34 9.56 -1.71 5.46
N ARG A 35 10.77 -2.11 5.02
CA ARG A 35 11.55 -1.35 4.03
C ARG A 35 10.81 -1.22 2.70
N THR A 36 10.14 -2.29 2.25
CA THR A 36 9.32 -2.29 1.04
C THR A 36 8.11 -1.36 1.20
N LEU A 37 7.35 -1.49 2.29
CA LEU A 37 6.19 -0.64 2.57
C LEU A 37 6.56 0.85 2.66
N LEU A 38 7.70 1.19 3.28
CA LEU A 38 8.19 2.56 3.31
C LEU A 38 8.54 3.09 1.91
N ALA A 39 9.09 2.23 1.04
CA ALA A 39 9.36 2.59 -0.33
C ALA A 39 8.07 2.79 -1.14
N ASP A 40 7.02 2.00 -0.90
CA ASP A 40 5.70 2.17 -1.52
C ASP A 40 5.03 3.46 -1.09
N CYS A 41 5.01 3.73 0.22
CA CYS A 41 4.49 4.98 0.76
C CYS A 41 5.19 6.20 0.15
N LYS A 42 6.52 6.15 0.01
CA LYS A 42 7.29 7.22 -0.65
C LYS A 42 6.85 7.37 -2.11
N HIS A 43 6.75 6.27 -2.85
CA HIS A 43 6.33 6.30 -4.25
C HIS A 43 4.92 6.85 -4.43
N LEU A 44 3.96 6.42 -3.62
CA LEU A 44 2.58 6.91 -3.67
C LEU A 44 2.51 8.41 -3.40
N ARG A 45 3.31 8.92 -2.45
CA ARG A 45 3.41 10.37 -2.18
C ARG A 45 3.98 11.13 -3.38
N GLU A 46 4.98 10.59 -4.07
CA GLU A 46 5.53 11.18 -5.30
C GLU A 46 4.50 11.18 -6.43
N GLN A 47 3.78 10.06 -6.65
CA GLN A 47 2.70 9.96 -7.63
C GLN A 47 1.58 10.97 -7.32
N LEU A 48 1.22 11.13 -6.05
CA LEU A 48 0.21 12.09 -5.64
C LEU A 48 0.67 13.54 -5.88
N ALA A 49 1.94 13.86 -5.60
CA ALA A 49 2.49 15.18 -5.89
C ALA A 49 2.46 15.47 -7.41
N LEU A 50 2.86 14.50 -8.23
CA LEU A 50 2.77 14.60 -9.70
C LEU A 50 1.33 14.79 -10.17
N ALA A 51 0.38 14.02 -9.61
CA ALA A 51 -1.04 14.15 -9.92
C ALA A 51 -1.56 15.56 -9.59
N GLN A 52 -1.23 16.09 -8.41
CA GLN A 52 -1.63 17.44 -7.99
C GLN A 52 -1.09 18.51 -8.94
N ILE A 53 0.18 18.40 -9.33
CA ILE A 53 0.83 19.31 -10.29
C ILE A 53 0.15 19.23 -11.66
N ALA A 54 -0.12 18.02 -12.16
CA ALA A 54 -0.78 17.80 -13.46
C ALA A 54 -2.22 18.32 -13.46
N MET A 55 -2.96 18.16 -12.35
CA MET A 55 -4.32 18.69 -12.18
C MET A 55 -4.31 20.22 -12.21
N GLY A 56 -3.36 20.87 -11.53
CA GLY A 56 -3.22 22.33 -11.53
C GLY A 56 -2.91 22.93 -12.90
N MET A 57 -2.26 22.18 -13.78
CA MET A 57 -1.93 22.60 -15.16
C MET A 57 -2.94 22.12 -16.22
N GLY A 58 -4.00 21.40 -15.85
CA GLY A 58 -5.01 20.91 -16.79
C GLY A 58 -4.56 19.77 -17.70
N PHE A 59 -3.47 19.07 -17.37
CA PHE A 59 -2.92 17.96 -18.17
C PHE A 59 -3.62 16.60 -17.94
N THR A 60 -4.62 16.52 -17.07
CA THR A 60 -5.17 15.23 -16.58
C THR A 60 -6.21 14.55 -17.48
N ARG A 61 -6.48 15.03 -18.69
CA ARG A 61 -7.35 14.27 -19.62
C ARG A 61 -6.63 13.01 -20.10
N GLY A 62 -6.93 11.88 -19.48
CA GLY A 62 -6.47 10.53 -19.87
C GLY A 62 -5.29 9.96 -19.09
N TRP A 63 -4.79 10.65 -18.06
CA TRP A 63 -3.70 10.16 -17.22
C TRP A 63 -4.24 9.45 -15.97
N SER A 64 -3.68 8.28 -15.61
CA SER A 64 -4.02 7.51 -14.42
C SER A 64 -2.74 7.17 -13.64
N PRO A 65 -2.67 7.43 -12.32
CA PRO A 65 -1.51 7.07 -11.52
C PRO A 65 -1.33 5.54 -11.46
N CYS A 66 -0.09 5.07 -11.57
CA CYS A 66 0.25 3.67 -11.31
C CYS A 66 0.44 3.47 -9.81
N VAL A 67 -0.27 2.50 -9.23
CA VAL A 67 -0.23 2.22 -7.78
C VAL A 67 1.01 1.40 -7.42
N GLU A 68 1.33 0.35 -8.18
CA GLU A 68 2.56 -0.42 -7.95
C GLU A 68 3.84 0.33 -8.38
N ARG A 69 4.90 0.17 -7.58
CA ARG A 69 6.26 0.52 -8.02
C ARG A 69 6.71 -0.43 -9.14
N ARG A 70 7.38 0.12 -10.17
CA ARG A 70 7.92 -0.66 -11.31
C ARG A 70 8.79 -1.86 -10.91
N GLY A 71 9.51 -1.78 -9.79
CA GLY A 71 10.33 -2.88 -9.28
C GLY A 71 9.54 -4.05 -8.67
N GLU A 72 8.28 -3.82 -8.29
CA GLU A 72 7.39 -4.86 -7.74
C GLU A 72 6.68 -5.63 -8.84
N LEU A 73 6.28 -4.94 -9.91
CA LEU A 73 5.73 -5.57 -11.11
C LEU A 73 6.70 -6.59 -11.70
N ALA A 74 8.00 -6.32 -11.66
CA ALA A 74 9.04 -7.24 -12.14
C ALA A 74 9.30 -8.46 -11.24
N ARG A 75 8.82 -8.44 -9.98
CA ARG A 75 8.92 -9.59 -9.05
C ARG A 75 7.65 -10.43 -9.00
N ARG A 76 6.55 -9.96 -9.61
CA ARG A 76 5.27 -10.67 -9.70
C ARG A 76 5.10 -11.52 -10.96
N GLY A 77 5.99 -11.39 -11.96
CA GLY A 77 5.99 -12.18 -13.19
C GLY A 77 7.11 -13.20 -13.21
#